data_AF-S6G6T6-F1
#
_entry.id   AF-S6G6T6-F1
#
_cell.length_a   1.000
_cell.length_b   1.000
_cell.length_c   1.000
_cell.angle_alpha   90.00
_cell.angle_beta   90.00
_cell.angle_gamma   90.00
#
_symmetry.space_group_name_H-M   'P 1'
#
loop_
_entity.id
_entity.type
_entity.pdbx_description
1 polymer ?
#
loop_
_entity_poly.entity_id
_entity_poly.type
_entity_poly.pdbx_seq_one_letter_code
_entity_poly.pdbx_strand_id
1 'polypeptide(L)'
;MNSLLSLLKAVLAFSSAKTHNHTEHNENLITLTNKSEINTSENINNDIPEEQEHEFDPTNPNKVIKIGWVKAAPNIVGSKIRPFPPHVNEVPEELPSHITSLTLAFSENVNSTIKGIDKWDTSRVFSFNGVFN
;
A
#
# COMPACT_ATOMS: atom_id res chain seq x y z
N MET A 1 40.33 7.71 -13.72
CA MET A 1 39.74 7.61 -12.37
C MET A 1 39.30 9.00 -11.90
N ASN A 2 38.57 9.75 -12.75
CA ASN A 2 38.44 11.22 -12.59
C ASN A 2 36.99 11.73 -12.64
N SER A 3 36.00 10.84 -12.81
CA SER A 3 34.58 11.24 -12.93
C SER A 3 33.96 11.57 -11.56
N LEU A 4 34.23 10.74 -10.54
CA LEU A 4 33.63 10.90 -9.21
C LEU A 4 34.14 12.15 -8.47
N LEU A 5 35.43 12.49 -8.63
CA LEU A 5 36.01 13.70 -8.05
C LEU A 5 35.49 14.99 -8.71
N SER A 6 35.12 14.92 -9.99
CA SER A 6 34.47 16.01 -10.72
C SER A 6 33.06 16.26 -10.20
N LEU A 7 32.28 15.18 -9.99
CA LEU A 7 30.92 15.23 -9.41
C LEU A 7 30.93 15.79 -7.98
N LEU A 8 31.87 15.36 -7.13
CA LEU A 8 31.97 15.84 -5.74
C LEU A 8 32.31 17.34 -5.68
N LYS A 9 33.19 17.82 -6.56
CA LYS A 9 33.52 19.25 -6.66
C LYS A 9 32.35 20.10 -7.17
N ALA A 10 31.56 19.57 -8.12
CA ALA A 10 30.36 20.25 -8.61
C ALA A 10 29.30 20.41 -7.50
N VAL A 11 29.07 19.37 -6.70
CA VAL A 11 28.12 19.41 -5.58
C VAL A 11 28.53 20.44 -4.51
N LEU A 12 29.81 20.48 -4.15
CA LEU A 12 30.33 21.44 -3.16
C LEU A 12 30.27 22.90 -3.67
N ALA A 13 30.48 23.11 -4.97
CA ALA A 13 30.37 24.44 -5.59
C ALA A 13 28.93 24.96 -5.61
N PHE A 14 27.93 24.09 -5.86
CA PHE A 14 26.51 24.46 -5.82
C PHE A 14 26.03 24.83 -4.41
N SER A 15 26.55 24.18 -3.36
CA SER A 15 26.21 24.50 -1.96
C SER A 15 26.71 25.88 -1.51
N SER A 16 27.66 26.49 -2.23
CA SER A 16 28.26 27.77 -1.83
C SER A 16 27.66 28.98 -2.56
N ALA A 17 26.68 28.79 -3.45
CA ALA A 17 26.05 29.87 -4.20
C ALA A 17 24.53 29.92 -3.96
N LYS A 18 24.11 30.68 -2.94
CA LYS A 18 23.11 31.77 -3.05
C LYS A 18 22.72 32.34 -1.67
N THR A 19 23.22 33.54 -1.39
CA THR A 19 22.62 34.49 -0.45
C THR A 19 21.51 35.29 -1.16
N HIS A 20 20.47 35.63 -0.39
CA HIS A 20 19.34 36.55 -0.66
C HIS A 20 18.18 36.01 -1.54
N ASN A 21 17.15 35.44 -0.91
CA ASN A 21 15.89 36.15 -0.59
C ASN A 21 14.85 35.20 0.03
N HIS A 22 14.01 35.79 0.87
CA HIS A 22 12.94 35.24 1.70
C HIS A 22 12.01 34.23 1.00
N THR A 23 11.79 33.06 1.61
CA THR A 23 10.50 32.35 1.84
C THR A 23 10.77 30.85 2.04
N GLU A 24 10.29 30.33 3.18
CA GLU A 24 10.44 28.95 3.64
C GLU A 24 9.69 27.97 2.73
N HIS A 25 10.44 27.14 2.00
CA HIS A 25 10.00 25.79 1.64
C HIS A 25 11.18 24.85 1.89
N ASN A 26 10.99 23.96 2.85
CA ASN A 26 11.89 22.86 3.20
C ASN A 26 12.00 21.89 2.01
N GLU A 27 12.99 22.13 1.15
CA GLU A 27 13.54 21.14 0.23
C GLU A 27 14.58 20.30 1.00
N ASN A 28 14.15 19.21 1.63
CA ASN A 28 15.06 18.26 2.25
C ASN A 28 15.79 17.44 1.16
N LEU A 29 16.99 17.90 0.82
CA LEU A 29 18.02 17.19 0.07
C LEU A 29 18.44 15.91 0.81
N ILE A 30 17.92 14.74 0.39
CA ILE A 30 18.33 13.45 0.96
C ILE A 30 19.65 13.02 0.33
N THR A 31 20.70 13.04 1.14
CA THR A 31 22.05 12.57 0.81
C THR A 31 22.13 11.04 0.89
N LEU A 32 22.68 10.43 -0.16
CA LEU A 32 22.93 8.99 -0.23
C LEU A 32 24.12 8.63 0.69
N THR A 33 23.85 8.23 1.95
CA THR A 33 24.79 7.38 2.69
C THR A 33 24.13 6.67 3.87
N ASN A 34 24.46 5.38 3.96
CA ASN A 34 24.34 4.46 5.09
C ASN A 34 23.09 3.55 5.11
N LYS A 35 23.39 2.29 4.86
CA LYS A 35 22.57 1.10 4.93
C LYS A 35 22.34 0.71 6.39
N SER A 36 21.29 1.23 7.02
CA SER A 36 20.56 0.59 8.15
C SER A 36 19.35 1.45 8.51
N GLU A 37 18.16 0.86 8.49
CA GLU A 37 16.88 1.42 8.96
C GLU A 37 16.29 2.56 8.11
N ILE A 38 15.88 2.23 6.87
CA ILE A 38 14.86 3.01 6.18
C ILE A 38 13.51 2.49 6.68
N ASN A 39 12.87 3.23 7.58
CA ASN A 39 11.44 3.12 7.82
C ASN A 39 10.74 3.33 6.48
N THR A 40 10.13 2.27 5.96
CA THR A 40 9.42 2.27 4.68
C THR A 40 8.12 3.09 4.78
N SER A 41 8.23 4.41 4.92
CA SER A 41 7.23 5.31 4.35
C SER A 41 7.48 5.35 2.85
N GLU A 42 7.21 4.24 2.17
CA GLU A 42 7.15 4.21 0.72
C GLU A 42 6.13 5.26 0.31
N ASN A 43 6.56 6.16 -0.57
CA ASN A 43 5.73 7.13 -1.23
C ASN A 43 4.81 6.38 -2.21
N ILE A 44 3.70 5.82 -1.71
CA ILE A 44 2.72 5.02 -2.47
C ILE A 44 1.72 5.93 -3.18
N ASN A 45 2.17 6.94 -3.91
CA ASN A 45 1.24 7.75 -4.70
C ASN A 45 1.76 7.77 -6.13
N ASN A 46 1.31 6.79 -6.95
CA ASN A 46 0.70 7.06 -8.27
C ASN A 46 0.33 5.84 -9.15
N ASP A 47 0.59 4.57 -8.77
CA ASP A 47 0.33 3.43 -9.68
C ASP A 47 -0.66 2.36 -9.20
N ILE A 48 -1.36 2.55 -8.07
CA ILE A 48 -2.43 1.61 -7.67
C ILE A 48 -3.73 2.04 -8.36
N PRO A 49 -4.38 1.16 -9.15
CA PRO A 49 -5.65 1.49 -9.78
C PRO A 49 -6.72 1.78 -8.71
N GLU A 50 -7.58 2.75 -8.98
CA GLU A 50 -8.61 3.19 -8.03
C GLU A 50 -9.58 2.07 -7.66
N GLU A 51 -9.71 1.06 -8.51
CA GLU A 51 -10.48 -0.13 -8.25
C GLU A 51 -9.93 -1.35 -8.98
N GLN A 52 -10.27 -2.52 -8.46
CA GLN A 52 -10.01 -3.80 -9.07
C GLN A 52 -11.10 -4.78 -8.66
N GLU A 53 -11.54 -5.63 -9.58
CA GLU A 53 -12.46 -6.73 -9.26
C GLU A 53 -11.72 -7.92 -8.63
N HIS A 54 -12.47 -8.79 -7.96
CA HIS A 54 -11.95 -10.09 -7.54
C HIS A 54 -11.65 -10.95 -8.77
N GLU A 55 -10.56 -11.70 -8.71
CA GLU A 55 -10.29 -12.78 -9.66
C GLU A 55 -10.44 -14.12 -8.92
N PHE A 56 -11.21 -15.03 -9.52
CA PHE A 56 -11.51 -16.34 -8.96
C PHE A 56 -10.71 -17.42 -9.66
N ASP A 57 -10.44 -18.52 -8.96
CA ASP A 57 -9.86 -19.71 -9.57
C ASP A 57 -10.84 -20.26 -10.63
N PRO A 58 -10.42 -20.44 -11.90
CA PRO A 58 -11.30 -20.90 -12.98
C PRO A 58 -11.85 -22.32 -12.77
N THR A 59 -11.23 -23.09 -11.86
CA THR A 59 -11.63 -24.46 -11.50
C THR A 59 -12.36 -24.54 -10.16
N ASN A 60 -12.30 -23.48 -9.35
CA ASN A 60 -12.97 -23.41 -8.05
C ASN A 60 -13.53 -21.99 -7.80
N PRO A 61 -14.82 -21.74 -8.09
CA PRO A 61 -15.41 -20.41 -7.91
C PRO A 61 -15.50 -19.96 -6.45
N ASN A 62 -15.30 -20.86 -5.47
CA ASN A 62 -15.26 -20.50 -4.04
C ASN A 62 -13.88 -19.96 -3.61
N LYS A 63 -12.89 -20.00 -4.51
CA LYS A 63 -11.52 -19.54 -4.25
C LYS A 63 -11.23 -18.25 -4.98
N VAL A 64 -10.85 -17.23 -4.22
CA VAL A 64 -10.30 -15.98 -4.75
C VAL A 64 -8.79 -16.14 -4.92
N ILE A 65 -8.29 -15.80 -6.10
CA ILE A 65 -6.85 -15.76 -6.42
C ILE A 65 -6.30 -14.32 -6.45
N LYS A 66 -7.18 -13.32 -6.64
CA LYS A 66 -6.83 -11.90 -6.54
C LYS A 66 -7.92 -11.13 -5.82
N ILE A 67 -7.55 -10.42 -4.75
CA ILE A 67 -8.48 -9.60 -3.98
C ILE A 67 -8.82 -8.34 -4.77
N GLY A 68 -10.11 -8.04 -4.88
CA GLY A 68 -10.66 -6.81 -5.44
C GLY A 68 -10.86 -5.73 -4.36
N TRP A 69 -10.74 -4.48 -4.78
CA TRP A 69 -10.84 -3.31 -3.93
C TRP A 69 -11.46 -2.12 -4.64
N VAL A 70 -11.81 -1.12 -3.85
CA VAL A 70 -12.13 0.23 -4.29
C VAL A 70 -11.38 1.22 -3.43
N LYS A 71 -11.03 2.37 -4.00
CA LYS A 71 -10.49 3.51 -3.26
C LYS A 71 -11.39 3.80 -2.06
N ALA A 72 -10.78 3.97 -0.89
CA ALA A 72 -11.53 4.35 0.29
C ALA A 72 -12.12 5.76 0.12
N ALA A 73 -12.95 6.19 1.07
CA ALA A 73 -13.54 7.53 1.03
C ALA A 73 -12.44 8.61 0.85
N PRO A 74 -12.74 9.78 0.25
CA PRO A 74 -11.71 10.77 -0.13
C PRO A 74 -10.75 11.21 0.98
N ASN A 75 -11.17 11.11 2.25
CA ASN A 75 -10.38 11.49 3.42
C ASN A 75 -9.69 10.31 4.11
N ILE A 76 -9.68 9.14 3.47
CA ILE A 76 -9.10 7.90 3.99
C ILE A 76 -7.97 7.48 3.06
N VAL A 77 -6.80 7.27 3.65
CA VAL A 77 -5.65 6.71 2.93
C VAL A 77 -5.83 5.20 2.76
N GLY A 78 -5.65 4.71 1.54
CA GLY A 78 -5.72 3.29 1.18
C GLY A 78 -7.02 2.88 0.50
N SER A 79 -7.25 1.57 0.43
CA SER A 79 -8.39 0.96 -0.24
C SER A 79 -9.23 0.11 0.69
N LYS A 80 -10.52 0.00 0.35
CA LYS A 80 -11.47 -0.91 0.98
C LYS A 80 -11.62 -2.15 0.10
N ILE A 81 -11.59 -3.33 0.72
CA ILE A 81 -11.93 -4.57 0.02
C ILE A 81 -13.37 -4.52 -0.52
N ARG A 82 -13.58 -5.05 -1.73
CA ARG A 82 -14.93 -5.32 -2.24
C ARG A 82 -15.52 -6.52 -1.49
N PRO A 83 -16.79 -6.48 -1.05
CA PRO A 83 -17.41 -7.64 -0.41
C PRO A 83 -17.24 -8.92 -1.24
N PHE A 84 -16.87 -10.02 -0.57
CA PHE A 84 -16.77 -11.32 -1.21
C PHE A 84 -18.16 -11.93 -1.37
N PRO A 85 -18.42 -12.69 -2.45
CA PRO A 85 -19.64 -13.48 -2.56
C PRO A 85 -19.84 -14.44 -1.37
N PRO A 86 -21.09 -14.76 -0.99
CA PRO A 86 -21.41 -15.60 0.17
C PRO A 86 -20.69 -16.95 0.25
N HIS A 87 -20.40 -17.53 -0.92
CA HIS A 87 -19.84 -18.88 -1.07
C HIS A 87 -18.30 -18.93 -1.01
N VAL A 88 -17.61 -17.79 -0.99
CA VAL A 88 -16.13 -17.76 -0.94
C VAL A 88 -15.64 -18.37 0.37
N ASN A 89 -14.79 -19.39 0.28
CA ASN A 89 -14.24 -20.09 1.44
C ASN A 89 -12.71 -20.23 1.40
N GLU A 90 -12.06 -19.69 0.37
CA GLU A 90 -10.60 -19.62 0.26
C GLU A 90 -10.21 -18.27 -0.36
N VAL A 91 -9.29 -17.58 0.30
CA VAL A 91 -8.73 -16.31 -0.15
C VAL A 91 -7.20 -16.38 -0.19
N PRO A 92 -6.51 -15.47 -0.89
CA PRO A 92 -5.06 -15.41 -0.84
C PRO A 92 -4.54 -15.24 0.58
N GLU A 93 -3.40 -15.85 0.87
CA GLU A 93 -2.77 -15.80 2.21
C GLU A 93 -2.18 -14.42 2.54
N GLU A 94 -1.96 -13.59 1.53
CA GLU A 94 -1.44 -12.24 1.67
C GLU A 94 -2.54 -11.20 1.41
N LEU A 95 -2.68 -10.27 2.35
CA LEU A 95 -3.52 -9.09 2.20
C LEU A 95 -2.74 -8.01 1.43
N PRO A 96 -3.28 -7.44 0.33
CA PRO A 96 -2.59 -6.35 -0.36
C PRO A 96 -2.30 -5.19 0.59
N SER A 97 -1.05 -4.73 0.57
CA SER A 97 -0.50 -3.79 1.56
C SER A 97 -1.22 -2.44 1.67
N HIS A 98 -1.92 -2.05 0.61
CA HIS A 98 -2.68 -0.81 0.53
C HIS A 98 -4.13 -0.95 1.03
N ILE A 99 -4.57 -2.16 1.40
CA ILE A 99 -5.87 -2.36 2.05
C ILE A 99 -5.81 -1.81 3.46
N THR A 100 -6.70 -0.88 3.76
CA THR A 100 -6.83 -0.27 5.08
C THR A 100 -8.22 -0.46 5.70
N SER A 101 -9.16 -1.04 4.94
CA SER A 101 -10.51 -1.33 5.41
C SER A 101 -11.02 -2.69 4.91
N LEU A 102 -11.48 -3.50 5.87
CA LEU A 102 -12.17 -4.78 5.65
C LEU A 102 -13.69 -4.67 5.82
N THR A 103 -14.21 -3.44 5.79
CA THR A 103 -15.63 -3.17 6.03
C THR A 103 -16.52 -3.98 5.09
N LEU A 104 -17.41 -4.79 5.67
CA LEU A 104 -18.34 -5.68 4.99
C LEU A 104 -17.70 -6.78 4.14
N ALA A 105 -16.40 -7.06 4.27
CA ALA A 105 -15.66 -7.99 3.41
C ALA A 105 -16.33 -9.38 3.32
N PHE A 106 -16.82 -9.93 4.43
CA PHE A 106 -17.47 -11.24 4.50
C PHE A 106 -18.87 -11.16 5.13
N SER A 107 -19.53 -10.02 5.03
CA SER A 107 -20.81 -9.73 5.71
C SER A 107 -21.93 -10.73 5.37
N GLU A 108 -21.90 -11.32 4.18
CA GLU A 108 -22.88 -12.30 3.71
C GLU A 108 -22.31 -13.72 3.63
N ASN A 109 -21.14 -13.99 4.24
CA ASN A 109 -20.48 -15.29 4.11
C ASN A 109 -21.23 -16.39 4.88
N VAL A 110 -21.47 -17.52 4.23
CA VAL A 110 -22.23 -18.65 4.82
C VAL A 110 -21.34 -19.82 5.27
N ASN A 111 -20.02 -19.71 5.10
CA ASN A 111 -19.09 -20.78 5.43
C ASN A 111 -18.67 -20.71 6.90
N SER A 112 -18.44 -21.87 7.52
CA SER A 112 -17.92 -21.95 8.89
C SER A 112 -16.44 -21.57 8.99
N THR A 113 -15.70 -21.69 7.89
CA THR A 113 -14.26 -21.43 7.81
C THR A 113 -13.91 -20.79 6.48
N ILE A 114 -12.97 -19.85 6.51
CA ILE A 114 -12.38 -19.23 5.32
C ILE A 114 -10.88 -19.48 5.39
N LYS A 115 -10.34 -20.24 4.44
CA LYS A 115 -8.92 -20.57 4.38
C LYS A 115 -8.12 -19.34 3.89
N GLY A 116 -6.99 -19.07 4.54
CA GLY A 116 -6.01 -18.04 4.15
C GLY A 116 -6.18 -16.71 4.87
N ILE A 117 -7.36 -16.41 5.43
CA ILE A 117 -7.63 -15.16 6.14
C ILE A 117 -6.81 -15.01 7.43
N ASP A 118 -6.46 -16.13 8.06
CA ASP A 118 -5.68 -16.22 9.30
C ASP A 118 -4.23 -15.75 9.16
N LYS A 119 -3.75 -15.63 7.91
CA LYS A 119 -2.40 -15.20 7.57
C LYS A 119 -2.29 -13.71 7.23
N TRP A 120 -3.41 -12.99 7.15
CA TRP A 120 -3.41 -11.59 6.77
C TRP A 120 -2.70 -10.70 7.81
N ASP A 121 -1.71 -9.92 7.37
CA ASP A 121 -1.19 -8.80 8.13
C ASP A 121 -2.21 -7.66 8.14
N THR A 122 -2.88 -7.50 9.29
CA THR A 122 -3.91 -6.48 9.49
C THR A 122 -3.40 -5.25 10.23
N SER A 123 -2.09 -5.10 10.42
CA SER A 123 -1.48 -3.97 11.14
C SER A 123 -1.84 -2.59 10.57
N ARG A 124 -2.19 -2.51 9.27
CA ARG A 124 -2.62 -1.30 8.57
C ARG A 124 -4.13 -1.17 8.39
N VAL A 125 -4.90 -2.18 8.81
CA VAL A 125 -6.36 -2.16 8.74
C VAL A 125 -6.91 -1.43 9.96
N PHE A 126 -7.62 -0.33 9.74
CA PHE A 126 -8.24 0.44 10.83
C PHE A 126 -9.76 0.24 10.90
N SER A 127 -10.39 -0.41 9.92
CA SER A 127 -11.83 -0.63 9.90
C SER A 127 -12.20 -2.09 9.63
N PHE A 128 -12.88 -2.68 10.62
CA PHE A 128 -13.41 -4.05 10.64
C PHE A 128 -14.94 -4.07 10.74
N ASN A 129 -15.61 -2.98 10.36
CA ASN A 129 -17.04 -2.84 10.56
C ASN A 129 -17.82 -3.86 9.73
N GLY A 130 -18.62 -4.70 10.42
CA GLY A 130 -19.47 -5.70 9.78
C GLY A 130 -18.70 -6.69 8.89
N VAL A 131 -17.44 -7.00 9.23
CA VAL A 131 -16.66 -7.99 8.45
C VAL A 131 -17.41 -9.30 8.36
N PHE A 132 -18.04 -9.73 9.46
CA PHE A 132 -18.94 -10.88 9.55
C PHE A 132 -20.28 -10.42 10.16
N ASN A 133 -21.39 -11.02 9.73
CA ASN A 133 -22.73 -10.79 10.28
C ASN A 133 -23.32 -12.10 10.81
#